data_AF-A0A2M3Z767-F1
#
_entry.id   AF-A0A2M3Z767-F1
#
_cell.length_a   1.000
_cell.length_b   1.000
_cell.length_c   1.000
_cell.angle_alpha   90.00
_cell.angle_beta   90.00
_cell.angle_gamma   90.00
#
_symmetry.space_group_name_H-M   'P 1'
#
loop_
_entity.id
_entity.type
_entity.pdbx_description
1 polymer ?
#
loop_
_entity_poly.entity_id
_entity_poly.type
_entity_poly.pdbx_seq_one_letter_code
_entity_poly.pdbx_strand_id
1 'polypeptide(L)'
;RFNSKSNRRIMTDDVKRFFVTILKRVTGLNYIIITDRDGVPLMNVGSDKPDGMIMRPAFHTTFTMATEQSNKLGLGRNRNIISIYTGYQVVQMNKLPLLVTFIGTESCNIGHILALDEQIEAALDEVKAAVTET
;
A
#
# COMPACT_ATOMS: atom_id res chain seq x y z
N ARG A 1 -15.53 -24.94 -9.98
CA ARG A 1 -15.13 -24.43 -8.64
C ARG A 1 -13.63 -24.60 -8.33
N PHE A 2 -12.93 -25.64 -8.80
CA PHE A 2 -11.47 -25.77 -8.61
C PHE A 2 -10.63 -24.76 -9.42
N ASN A 3 -11.06 -24.38 -10.63
CA ASN A 3 -10.30 -23.47 -11.50
C ASN A 3 -10.26 -22.00 -11.01
N SER A 4 -11.31 -21.50 -10.33
CA SER A 4 -11.34 -20.10 -9.90
C SER A 4 -10.45 -19.80 -8.69
N LYS A 5 -10.26 -20.78 -7.78
CA LYS A 5 -9.32 -20.63 -6.66
C LYS A 5 -7.86 -20.67 -7.12
N SER A 6 -7.54 -21.49 -8.13
CA SER A 6 -6.21 -21.56 -8.71
C SER A 6 -5.84 -20.27 -9.43
N ASN A 7 -6.75 -19.72 -10.25
CA ASN A 7 -6.54 -18.43 -10.92
C ASN A 7 -6.38 -17.27 -9.92
N ARG A 8 -7.20 -17.22 -8.85
CA ARG A 8 -7.03 -16.19 -7.80
C ARG A 8 -5.66 -16.25 -7.14
N ARG A 9 -5.12 -17.46 -6.91
CA ARG A 9 -3.80 -17.62 -6.28
C ARG A 9 -2.67 -17.14 -7.18
N ILE A 10 -2.70 -17.51 -8.46
CA ILE A 10 -1.72 -17.06 -9.46
C ILE A 10 -1.72 -15.53 -9.58
N MET A 11 -2.92 -14.94 -9.63
CA MET A 11 -3.11 -13.49 -9.65
C MET A 11 -2.52 -12.79 -8.41
N THR A 12 -2.79 -13.29 -7.20
CA THR A 12 -2.17 -12.74 -5.97
C THR A 12 -0.63 -12.87 -6.00
N ASP A 13 -0.10 -13.96 -6.56
CA ASP A 13 1.34 -14.18 -6.67
C ASP A 13 2.00 -13.20 -7.66
N ASP A 14 1.35 -12.86 -8.78
CA ASP A 14 1.86 -11.90 -9.76
C ASP A 14 1.86 -10.47 -9.22
N VAL A 15 0.79 -10.06 -8.53
CA VAL A 15 0.75 -8.77 -7.80
C VAL A 15 1.85 -8.72 -6.74
N LYS A 16 2.05 -9.81 -5.99
CA LYS A 16 3.12 -9.89 -5.00
C LYS A 16 4.50 -9.75 -5.63
N ARG A 17 4.75 -10.40 -6.77
CA ARG A 17 6.02 -10.28 -7.53
C ARG A 17 6.26 -8.85 -8.02
N PHE A 18 5.20 -8.16 -8.47
CA PHE A 18 5.28 -6.76 -8.85
C PHE A 18 5.76 -5.90 -7.66
N PHE A 19 5.14 -6.02 -6.48
CA PHE A 19 5.56 -5.26 -5.31
C PHE A 19 6.94 -5.67 -4.77
N VAL A 20 7.34 -6.95 -4.88
CA VAL A 20 8.73 -7.38 -4.59
C VAL A 20 9.73 -6.69 -5.51
N THR A 21 9.36 -6.46 -6.77
CA THR A 21 10.21 -5.74 -7.72
C THR A 21 10.32 -4.26 -7.35
N ILE A 22 9.23 -3.62 -6.94
CA ILE A 22 9.26 -2.24 -6.41
C ILE A 22 10.17 -2.14 -5.18
N LEU A 23 10.02 -3.05 -4.22
CA LEU A 23 10.83 -3.09 -3.00
C LEU A 23 12.34 -3.06 -3.31
N LYS A 24 12.77 -3.81 -4.33
CA LYS A 24 14.18 -3.88 -4.73
C LYS A 24 14.66 -2.67 -5.54
N ARG A 25 13.76 -1.99 -6.25
CA ARG A 25 14.09 -0.86 -7.13
C ARG A 25 14.15 0.47 -6.40
N VAL A 26 13.37 0.64 -5.34
CA VAL A 26 13.31 1.89 -4.58
C VAL A 26 14.35 1.84 -3.46
N THR A 27 15.39 2.67 -3.59
CA THR A 27 16.43 2.81 -2.57
C THR A 27 15.82 3.23 -1.23
N GLY A 28 16.15 2.50 -0.16
CA GLY A 28 15.72 2.78 1.21
C GLY A 28 14.31 2.28 1.55
N LEU A 29 13.61 1.58 0.66
CA LEU A 29 12.29 1.02 0.94
C LEU A 29 12.38 -0.34 1.66
N ASN A 30 11.74 -0.48 2.82
CA ASN A 30 11.81 -1.68 3.66
C ASN A 30 10.55 -2.55 3.55
N TYR A 31 9.38 -1.91 3.52
CA TYR A 31 8.09 -2.60 3.54
C TYR A 31 7.07 -1.97 2.60
N ILE A 32 6.23 -2.82 2.03
CA ILE A 32 5.00 -2.44 1.33
C ILE A 32 3.87 -3.27 1.91
N ILE A 33 2.83 -2.59 2.38
CA ILE A 33 1.67 -3.18 3.04
C ILE A 33 0.43 -2.74 2.30
N ILE A 34 -0.40 -3.69 1.89
CA ILE A 34 -1.67 -3.43 1.20
C ILE A 34 -2.79 -3.86 2.14
N THR A 35 -3.65 -2.92 2.48
CA THR A 35 -4.81 -3.15 3.35
C THR A 35 -6.10 -2.77 2.63
N ASP A 36 -7.23 -3.21 3.18
CA ASP A 36 -8.51 -2.54 2.95
C ASP A 36 -8.60 -1.21 3.74
N ARG A 37 -9.77 -0.58 3.75
CA ARG A 37 -10.02 0.70 4.45
C ARG A 37 -10.01 0.59 5.98
N ASP A 38 -10.26 -0.61 6.50
CA ASP A 38 -10.30 -0.90 7.93
C ASP A 38 -8.91 -1.30 8.47
N GLY A 39 -7.89 -1.31 7.59
CA GLY A 39 -6.51 -1.62 7.94
C GLY A 39 -6.24 -3.12 8.04
N VAL A 40 -7.13 -3.96 7.50
CA VAL A 40 -6.90 -5.41 7.46
C VAL A 40 -5.87 -5.71 6.36
N PRO A 41 -4.72 -6.33 6.69
CA PRO A 41 -3.68 -6.59 5.73
C PRO A 41 -4.08 -7.71 4.75
N LEU A 42 -4.06 -7.40 3.46
CA LEU A 42 -4.26 -8.34 2.36
C LEU A 42 -2.92 -8.91 1.86
N MET A 43 -1.89 -8.07 1.84
CA MET A 43 -0.56 -8.45 1.36
C MET A 43 0.52 -7.62 2.07
N ASN A 44 1.62 -8.30 2.40
CA ASN A 44 2.84 -7.68 2.92
C ASN A 44 4.05 -8.13 2.10
N VAL A 45 4.92 -7.18 1.79
CA VAL A 45 6.17 -7.39 1.05
C VAL A 45 7.31 -6.71 1.82
N GLY A 46 8.35 -7.46 2.16
CA GLY A 46 9.48 -6.98 2.96
C GLY A 46 10.46 -8.10 3.31
N SER A 47 11.69 -7.73 3.65
CA SER A 47 12.80 -8.66 3.95
C SER A 47 12.62 -9.36 5.30
N ASP A 48 12.10 -8.64 6.29
CA ASP A 48 11.91 -9.08 7.68
C ASP A 48 10.46 -8.84 8.13
N LYS A 49 10.05 -9.37 9.28
CA LYS A 49 8.77 -8.94 9.86
C LYS A 49 8.89 -7.46 10.25
N PRO A 50 7.99 -6.58 9.77
CA PRO A 50 7.97 -5.19 10.24
C PRO A 50 7.81 -5.16 11.76
N ASP A 51 8.26 -4.08 12.39
CA ASP A 51 7.95 -3.81 13.80
C ASP A 51 6.45 -4.05 14.03
N GLY A 52 6.13 -4.75 15.13
CA GLY A 52 4.77 -5.11 15.46
C GLY A 52 3.82 -3.92 15.54
N MET A 53 4.32 -2.70 15.76
CA MET A 53 3.54 -1.46 15.69
C MET A 53 3.03 -1.14 14.28
N ILE A 54 3.89 -1.26 13.27
CA ILE A 54 3.58 -0.97 11.86
C ILE A 54 2.47 -1.89 11.34
N MET A 55 2.45 -3.13 11.82
CA MET A 55 1.47 -4.15 11.44
C MET A 55 0.09 -3.96 12.10
N ARG A 56 -0.05 -3.01 13.04
CA ARG A 56 -1.33 -2.81 13.73
C ARG A 56 -2.31 -2.12 12.79
N PRO A 57 -3.57 -2.59 12.69
CA PRO A 57 -4.59 -1.90 11.89
C PRO A 57 -4.70 -0.40 12.22
N ALA A 58 -4.56 -0.03 13.50
CA ALA A 58 -4.58 1.36 13.97
C ALA A 58 -3.54 2.28 13.28
N PHE A 59 -2.38 1.73 12.90
CA PHE A 59 -1.35 2.47 12.16
C PHE A 59 -1.86 2.87 10.76
N HIS A 60 -2.57 1.96 10.10
CA HIS A 60 -3.10 2.17 8.75
C HIS A 60 -4.41 2.97 8.75
N THR A 61 -5.32 2.74 9.70
CA THR A 61 -6.61 3.47 9.76
C THR A 61 -6.46 4.96 10.07
N THR A 62 -5.33 5.36 10.67
CA THR A 62 -4.94 6.77 10.81
C THR A 62 -4.93 7.48 9.44
N PHE A 63 -4.53 6.80 8.37
CA PHE A 63 -4.59 7.34 7.00
C PHE A 63 -6.02 7.60 6.55
N THR A 64 -6.93 6.67 6.79
CA THR A 64 -8.34 6.79 6.38
C THR A 64 -8.93 8.05 7.02
N MET A 65 -8.72 8.24 8.33
CA MET A 65 -9.17 9.43 9.05
C MET A 65 -8.52 10.71 8.51
N ALA A 66 -7.20 10.70 8.31
CA ALA A 66 -6.48 11.87 7.80
C ALA A 66 -6.91 12.24 6.37
N THR A 67 -7.18 11.25 5.52
CA THR A 67 -7.70 11.40 4.16
C THR A 67 -9.08 12.04 4.19
N GLU A 68 -9.99 11.58 5.06
CA GLU A 68 -11.32 12.18 5.21
C GLU A 68 -11.27 13.65 5.62
N GLN A 69 -10.36 14.01 6.53
CA GLN A 69 -10.20 15.41 6.91
C GLN A 69 -9.51 16.22 5.81
N SER A 70 -8.50 15.67 5.14
CA SER A 70 -7.80 16.34 4.03
C SER A 70 -8.73 16.66 2.87
N ASN A 71 -9.69 15.78 2.56
CA ASN A 71 -10.71 16.01 1.53
C ASN A 71 -11.61 17.23 1.82
N LYS A 72 -11.73 17.64 3.08
CA LYS A 72 -12.57 18.80 3.49
C LYS A 72 -11.86 20.14 3.30
N LEU A 73 -10.60 20.15 2.88
CA LEU A 73 -9.82 21.38 2.67
C LEU A 73 -10.16 22.11 1.36
N GLY A 74 -11.04 21.56 0.51
CA GLY A 74 -11.41 22.16 -0.77
C GLY A 74 -10.36 22.02 -1.87
N LEU A 75 -9.34 21.17 -1.67
CA LEU A 75 -8.24 20.93 -2.63
C LEU A 75 -8.47 19.70 -3.53
N GLY A 76 -9.72 19.25 -3.62
CA GLY A 76 -10.07 18.00 -4.29
C GLY A 76 -9.80 16.78 -3.41
N ARG A 77 -9.67 15.62 -4.05
CA ARG A 77 -9.53 14.33 -3.36
C ARG A 77 -8.07 14.06 -3.02
N ASN A 78 -7.81 13.78 -1.74
CA ASN A 78 -6.52 13.34 -1.26
C ASN A 78 -6.12 12.00 -1.92
N ARG A 79 -4.95 12.03 -2.57
CA ARG A 79 -4.33 10.86 -3.20
C ARG A 79 -3.32 10.21 -2.28
N ASN A 80 -2.46 11.01 -1.66
CA ASN A 80 -1.34 10.53 -0.88
C ASN A 80 -1.20 11.33 0.43
N ILE A 81 -0.69 10.69 1.46
CA ILE A 81 -0.18 11.33 2.68
C ILE A 81 1.22 10.79 2.91
N ILE A 82 2.14 11.70 3.22
CA ILE A 82 3.55 11.39 3.47
C ILE A 82 3.87 11.88 4.88
N SER A 83 4.35 10.95 5.71
CA SER A 83 4.72 11.22 7.09
C SER A 83 6.20 10.91 7.28
N ILE A 84 6.99 11.92 7.65
CA ILE A 84 8.43 11.81 7.85
C ILE A 84 8.69 11.81 9.37
N TYR A 85 9.35 10.76 9.84
CA TYR A 85 9.73 10.59 11.24
C TYR A 85 11.26 10.48 11.34
N THR A 86 11.78 10.57 12.56
CA THR A 86 13.18 10.25 12.83
C THR A 86 13.43 8.76 12.53
N GLY A 87 14.36 8.47 11.61
CA GLY A 87 14.75 7.11 11.26
C GLY A 87 13.88 6.39 10.23
N TYR A 88 12.67 6.87 9.90
CA TYR A 88 11.82 6.25 8.89
C TYR A 88 10.80 7.21 8.25
N GLN A 89 10.29 6.81 7.10
CA GLN A 89 9.30 7.54 6.33
C GLN A 89 8.14 6.63 5.95
N VAL A 90 6.95 7.19 5.91
CA VAL A 90 5.71 6.48 5.55
C VAL A 90 5.05 7.21 4.40
N VAL A 91 4.80 6.50 3.30
CA VAL A 91 4.00 7.00 2.17
C VAL A 91 2.75 6.15 2.09
N GLN A 92 1.60 6.77 2.20
CA GLN A 92 0.31 6.11 2.10
C GLN A 92 -0.43 6.60 0.86
N MET A 93 -0.81 5.68 -0.01
CA MET A 93 -1.49 5.96 -1.27
C MET A 93 -2.94 5.45 -1.22
N ASN A 94 -3.85 6.36 -1.49
CA ASN A 94 -5.28 6.08 -1.61
C ASN A 94 -5.57 5.38 -2.93
N LYS A 95 -5.83 4.07 -2.87
CA LYS A 95 -6.09 3.20 -4.02
C LYS A 95 -7.43 2.49 -3.88
N LEU A 96 -8.49 3.25 -3.54
CA LEU A 96 -9.78 2.68 -3.12
C LEU A 96 -10.24 1.49 -4.00
N PRO A 97 -10.81 0.44 -3.38
CA PRO A 97 -11.07 0.28 -1.94
C PRO A 97 -9.83 -0.04 -1.09
N LEU A 98 -8.63 -0.08 -1.69
CA LEU A 98 -7.39 -0.44 -1.02
C LEU A 98 -6.60 0.78 -0.54
N LEU A 99 -5.70 0.52 0.39
CA LEU A 99 -4.65 1.42 0.85
C LEU A 99 -3.30 0.75 0.64
N VAL A 100 -2.35 1.46 0.02
CA VAL A 100 -0.96 1.00 -0.11
C VAL A 100 -0.08 1.84 0.79
N THR A 101 0.59 1.20 1.75
CA THR A 101 1.50 1.84 2.70
C THR A 101 2.92 1.39 2.39
N PHE A 102 3.79 2.35 2.07
CA PHE A 102 5.23 2.17 1.88
C PHE A 102 5.96 2.67 3.11
N ILE A 103 6.92 1.90 3.60
CA ILE A 103 7.72 2.26 4.76
C ILE A 103 9.18 2.07 4.41
N GLY A 104 9.92 3.16 4.48
CA GLY A 104 11.35 3.19 4.18
C GLY A 104 12.16 3.85 5.28
N THR A 105 13.47 3.83 5.13
CA THR A 105 14.42 4.57 5.96
C THR A 105 14.25 6.08 5.76
N GLU A 106 14.92 6.87 6.59
CA GLU A 106 14.99 8.33 6.44
C GLU A 106 15.60 8.80 5.10
N SER A 107 16.32 7.92 4.40
CA SER A 107 16.90 8.18 3.08
C SER A 107 16.08 7.59 1.92
N CYS A 108 14.86 7.12 2.18
CA CYS A 108 14.01 6.52 1.17
C CYS A 108 13.67 7.51 0.05
N ASN A 109 13.78 7.07 -1.21
CA ASN A 109 13.43 7.92 -2.34
C ASN A 109 11.91 7.96 -2.58
N ILE A 110 11.22 8.86 -1.86
CA ILE A 110 9.77 9.06 -1.99
C ILE A 110 9.37 9.45 -3.42
N GLY A 111 10.17 10.26 -4.12
CA GLY A 111 9.88 10.68 -5.50
C GLY A 111 9.77 9.48 -6.44
N HIS A 112 10.63 8.47 -6.28
CA HIS A 112 10.55 7.23 -7.04
C HIS A 112 9.28 6.43 -6.71
N ILE A 113 8.85 6.39 -5.44
CA ILE A 113 7.57 5.75 -5.07
C ILE A 113 6.40 6.45 -5.76
N LEU A 114 6.35 7.79 -5.69
CA LEU A 114 5.26 8.58 -6.30
C LEU A 114 5.21 8.42 -7.82
N ALA A 115 6.37 8.28 -8.49
CA ALA A 115 6.44 8.06 -9.93
C ALA A 115 5.86 6.70 -10.38
N LEU A 116 5.65 5.75 -9.46
CA LEU A 116 5.09 4.43 -9.75
C LEU A 116 3.56 4.40 -9.63
N ASP A 117 2.89 5.52 -9.34
CA ASP A 117 1.46 5.58 -8.99
C ASP A 117 0.54 4.88 -10.00
N GLU A 118 0.75 5.12 -11.30
CA GLU A 118 -0.05 4.52 -12.38
C GLU A 118 0.23 3.01 -12.53
N GLN A 119 1.48 2.59 -12.37
CA GLN A 119 1.86 1.17 -12.41
C GLN A 119 1.25 0.41 -11.23
N ILE A 120 1.23 1.03 -10.05
CA ILE A 120 0.61 0.49 -8.85
C ILE A 120 -0.91 0.39 -9.02
N GLU A 121 -1.55 1.39 -9.63
CA GLU A 121 -2.98 1.36 -9.94
C GLU A 121 -3.32 0.14 -10.79
N ALA A 122 -2.64 0.00 -11.94
CA ALA A 122 -2.88 -1.11 -12.87
C ALA A 122 -2.61 -2.48 -12.24
N ALA A 123 -1.57 -2.61 -11.42
CA ALA A 123 -1.27 -3.86 -10.72
C ALA A 123 -2.33 -4.25 -9.68
N LEU A 124 -3.17 -3.31 -9.22
CA LEU A 124 -4.17 -3.55 -8.18
C LEU A 124 -5.59 -3.74 -8.72
N ASP A 125 -5.87 -3.45 -9.99
CA ASP A 125 -7.23 -3.47 -10.57
C ASP A 125 -7.98 -4.77 -10.26
N GLU A 126 -7.33 -5.93 -10.45
CA GLU A 126 -7.97 -7.22 -10.19
C GLU A 126 -8.16 -7.51 -8.69
N VAL A 127 -7.25 -7.03 -7.83
CA VAL A 127 -7.39 -7.13 -6.37
C VAL A 127 -8.55 -6.27 -5.89
N LYS A 128 -8.71 -5.07 -6.46
CA LYS A 128 -9.83 -4.17 -6.15
C LYS A 128 -11.17 -4.80 -6.53
N ALA A 129 -11.25 -5.43 -7.69
CA ALA A 129 -12.45 -6.15 -8.12
C ALA A 129 -12.83 -7.23 -7.10
N ALA A 130 -11.87 -8.06 -6.67
CA ALA A 130 -12.11 -9.13 -5.71
C ALA A 130 -12.59 -8.64 -4.34
N VAL A 131 -12.11 -7.48 -3.87
CA VAL A 131 -12.52 -6.88 -2.57
C VAL A 131 -13.90 -6.22 -2.67
N THR A 132 -14.30 -5.75 -3.85
CA THR A 132 -15.60 -5.09 -4.05
C THR A 132 -16.76 -6.09 -4.26
N GLU A 133 -16.45 -7.32 -4.68
CA GLU A 133 -17.43 -8.41 -4.84
C GLU A 133 -17.80 -9.13 -3.54
N THR A 134 -17.32 -8.67 -2.38
CA THR A 134 -17.56 -9.29 -1.07
C THR A 134 -18.48 -8.41 -0.23
#